data_AF-A0A1Y2TXY4-F1
#
_entry.id   AF-A0A1Y2TXY4-F1
#
_cell.length_a   1.000
_cell.length_b   1.000
_cell.length_c   1.000
_cell.angle_alpha   90.00
_cell.angle_beta   90.00
_cell.angle_gamma   90.00
#
_symmetry.space_group_name_H-M   'P 1'
#
loop_
_entity.id
_entity.type
_entity.pdbx_description
1 polymer ?
#
loop_
_entity_poly.entity_id
_entity_poly.type
_entity_poly.pdbx_seq_one_letter_code
_entity_poly.pdbx_strand_id
1 'polypeptide(L)'
;MYVKFTRVRFLDVLEDIRTRVLGNQNHDSNRSGPRFNSSFHTRHETPDSTIPSEYPYSYKRWLPLILRSRGLSPSDAQIVKLSSTKAHLLLRVADASIPAGHINRLYREEIQEEIMPVFEKLQFPPEGLFIRLDACSAKDSIQTASGNASLHSAEDVVLQLVTSQRARNALLNVLQPSKKKSAFDLERTGLEPFELFFLPFNRHMQTQREYRVFCPPIWHLASSTSTPISHTHISAISQYQWHKPWLFTNKTEDEGEKIAKKIAIGCQKILDEIIREVDLRNLMDNGLFWQGFTFDVCFDEERNTFELVELNVFGCRSACGSCLFHWKDDQLALYNRNRGKLEFRVTF
;
A
#
# COMPACT_ATOMS: atom_id res chain seq x y z
N MET A 1 -16.27 15.99 13.51
CA MET A 1 -16.31 15.20 12.27
C MET A 1 -17.46 14.21 12.33
N TYR A 2 -18.36 14.23 11.34
CA TYR A 2 -19.46 13.26 11.26
C TYR A 2 -18.95 12.00 10.53
N VAL A 3 -19.20 10.82 11.11
CA VAL A 3 -18.80 9.52 10.54
C VAL A 3 -20.05 8.70 10.26
N LYS A 4 -20.29 8.34 9.00
CA LYS A 4 -21.27 7.33 8.62
C LYS A 4 -20.63 5.96 8.81
N PHE A 5 -21.00 5.27 9.88
CA PHE A 5 -20.53 3.92 10.15
C PHE A 5 -21.37 2.89 9.37
N THR A 6 -20.72 2.14 8.48
CA THR A 6 -21.36 1.16 7.61
C THR A 6 -20.79 -0.22 7.90
N ARG A 7 -21.65 -1.18 8.23
CA ARG A 7 -21.27 -2.58 8.46
C ARG A 7 -21.63 -3.42 7.24
N VAL A 8 -20.66 -4.15 6.70
CA VAL A 8 -20.80 -5.06 5.57
C VAL A 8 -20.86 -6.48 6.09
N ARG A 9 -21.87 -7.28 5.72
CA ARG A 9 -21.98 -8.66 6.19
C ARG A 9 -20.79 -9.47 5.68
N PHE A 10 -20.11 -10.19 6.56
CA PHE A 10 -19.00 -11.05 6.16
C PHE A 10 -19.39 -12.08 5.09
N LEU A 11 -20.62 -12.60 5.14
CA LEU A 11 -21.15 -13.50 4.11
C LEU A 11 -21.24 -12.87 2.72
N ASP A 12 -21.56 -11.58 2.61
CA ASP A 12 -21.61 -10.89 1.31
C ASP A 12 -20.19 -10.78 0.71
N VAL A 13 -19.18 -10.61 1.56
CA VAL A 13 -17.77 -10.57 1.14
C VAL A 13 -17.31 -11.96 0.69
N LEU A 14 -17.67 -13.01 1.42
CA LEU A 14 -17.34 -14.39 1.03
C LEU A 14 -17.99 -14.78 -0.30
N GLU A 15 -19.24 -14.39 -0.53
CA GLU A 15 -19.93 -14.69 -1.79
C GLU A 15 -19.30 -13.96 -2.98
N ASP A 16 -18.87 -12.70 -2.78
CA ASP A 16 -18.13 -11.94 -3.78
C ASP A 16 -16.75 -12.58 -4.10
N ILE A 17 -16.00 -13.03 -3.07
CA ILE A 17 -14.75 -13.77 -3.27
C ILE A 17 -15.01 -15.07 -4.04
N ARG A 18 -16.01 -15.85 -3.62
CA ARG A 18 -16.40 -17.11 -4.28
C ARG A 18 -16.74 -16.87 -5.75
N THR A 19 -17.51 -15.82 -6.04
CA THR A 19 -17.92 -15.48 -7.40
C THR A 19 -16.72 -15.15 -8.30
N ARG A 20 -15.67 -14.50 -7.77
CA ARG A 20 -14.43 -14.23 -8.52
C ARG A 20 -13.64 -15.49 -8.83
N VAL A 21 -13.44 -16.34 -7.83
CA VAL A 21 -12.67 -17.58 -7.97
C VAL A 21 -13.34 -18.50 -8.99
N LEU A 22 -14.67 -18.64 -8.92
CA LEU A 22 -15.44 -19.46 -9.86
C LEU A 22 -15.65 -18.78 -11.23
N GLY A 23 -15.71 -17.45 -11.27
CA GLY A 23 -15.88 -16.67 -12.50
C GLY A 23 -14.65 -16.71 -13.41
N ASN A 24 -13.44 -16.78 -12.84
CA ASN A 24 -12.21 -16.95 -13.62
C ASN A 24 -12.11 -18.30 -14.34
N GLN A 25 -13.04 -19.24 -14.11
CA GLN A 25 -13.10 -20.53 -14.82
C GLN A 25 -14.09 -20.55 -16.00
N ASN A 26 -14.99 -19.56 -16.15
CA ASN A 26 -15.99 -19.53 -17.23
C ASN A 26 -16.04 -18.15 -17.90
N HIS A 27 -15.76 -18.11 -19.20
CA HIS A 27 -15.71 -16.91 -20.06
C HIS A 27 -17.10 -16.28 -20.38
N ASP A 28 -18.07 -16.32 -19.46
CA ASP A 28 -19.38 -15.71 -19.68
C ASP A 28 -19.38 -14.21 -19.35
N SER A 29 -19.67 -13.40 -20.37
CA SER A 29 -19.61 -11.94 -20.40
C SER A 29 -20.74 -11.22 -19.64
N ASN A 30 -21.56 -11.94 -18.86
CA ASN A 30 -22.80 -11.40 -18.27
C ASN A 30 -22.86 -11.44 -16.72
N ARG A 31 -21.72 -11.66 -16.04
CA ARG A 31 -21.67 -11.66 -14.57
C ARG A 31 -21.36 -10.27 -14.02
N SER A 32 -22.07 -9.88 -12.96
CA SER A 32 -21.74 -8.69 -12.17
C SER A 32 -20.31 -8.80 -11.66
N GLY A 33 -19.51 -7.77 -11.90
CA GLY A 33 -18.10 -7.71 -11.52
C GLY A 33 -17.84 -7.78 -10.01
N PRO A 34 -16.56 -7.74 -9.60
CA PRO A 34 -16.16 -7.72 -8.20
C PRO A 34 -16.89 -6.62 -7.42
N ARG A 35 -17.52 -6.94 -6.27
CA ARG A 35 -18.21 -5.93 -5.42
C ARG A 35 -17.28 -5.21 -4.45
N PHE A 36 -16.25 -5.87 -3.92
CA PHE A 36 -15.31 -5.29 -2.95
C PHE A 36 -13.87 -5.28 -3.46
N ASN A 37 -13.02 -4.41 -2.95
CA ASN A 37 -11.59 -4.42 -3.22
C ASN A 37 -11.28 -4.46 -4.73
N SER A 38 -12.02 -3.68 -5.52
CA SER A 38 -11.66 -3.54 -6.91
C SER A 38 -10.33 -2.81 -7.03
N SER A 39 -9.60 -3.17 -8.07
CA SER A 39 -8.32 -2.61 -8.46
C SER A 39 -8.35 -2.44 -9.97
N PHE A 40 -7.46 -1.60 -10.50
CA PHE A 40 -7.24 -1.32 -11.93
C PHE A 40 -8.40 -1.66 -12.89
N HIS A 41 -9.15 -0.64 -13.26
CA HIS A 41 -10.12 -0.66 -14.33
C HIS A 41 -9.46 -0.21 -15.64
N THR A 42 -9.80 -0.91 -16.73
CA THR A 42 -9.35 -0.60 -18.08
C THR A 42 -9.92 0.73 -18.56
N ARG A 43 -9.32 1.29 -19.62
CA ARG A 43 -9.85 2.51 -20.27
C ARG A 43 -11.27 2.32 -20.79
N HIS A 44 -11.64 1.11 -21.22
CA HIS A 44 -13.00 0.81 -21.65
C HIS A 44 -14.00 0.88 -20.50
N GLU A 45 -13.61 0.43 -19.30
CA GLU A 45 -14.49 0.45 -18.13
C GLU A 45 -14.61 1.83 -17.48
N THR A 46 -13.60 2.69 -17.62
CA THR A 46 -13.54 4.06 -17.07
C THR A 46 -12.88 5.02 -18.06
N PRO A 47 -13.59 5.45 -19.12
CA PRO A 47 -13.00 6.24 -20.22
C PRO A 47 -12.51 7.63 -19.79
N ASP A 48 -13.18 8.25 -18.81
CA ASP A 48 -12.88 9.60 -18.34
C ASP A 48 -11.75 9.66 -17.31
N SER A 49 -11.25 8.49 -16.88
CA SER A 49 -10.19 8.40 -15.87
C SER A 49 -8.82 8.29 -16.53
N THR A 50 -7.84 9.04 -16.03
CA THR A 50 -6.44 8.95 -16.45
C THR A 50 -5.68 7.92 -15.62
N ILE A 51 -4.53 7.46 -16.11
CA ILE A 51 -3.60 6.67 -15.28
C ILE A 51 -2.81 7.68 -14.42
N PRO A 52 -2.95 7.65 -13.10
CA PRO A 52 -2.18 8.52 -12.21
C PRO A 52 -0.69 8.11 -12.18
N SER A 53 0.18 9.07 -11.87
CA SER A 53 1.60 8.85 -11.63
C SER A 53 1.87 8.29 -10.25
N GLU A 54 2.77 7.30 -10.08
CA GLU A 54 3.10 6.70 -8.79
C GLU A 54 4.09 7.55 -7.94
N TYR A 55 4.80 8.52 -8.53
CA TYR A 55 5.88 9.25 -7.81
C TYR A 55 5.45 9.99 -6.55
N PRO A 56 4.31 10.70 -6.50
CA PRO A 56 3.90 11.42 -5.30
C PRO A 56 3.76 10.52 -4.07
N TYR A 57 3.63 9.20 -4.26
CA TYR A 57 3.39 8.21 -3.23
C TYR A 57 4.64 7.38 -2.88
N SER A 58 5.80 7.69 -3.47
CA SER A 58 7.06 6.98 -3.24
C SER A 58 7.34 6.78 -1.75
N TYR A 59 7.57 5.54 -1.34
CA TYR A 59 7.84 5.21 0.06
C TYR A 59 9.05 5.97 0.59
N LYS A 60 10.11 6.12 -0.22
CA LYS A 60 11.31 6.91 0.11
C LYS A 60 10.96 8.34 0.52
N ARG A 61 10.07 9.01 -0.23
CA ARG A 61 9.64 10.39 0.04
C ARG A 61 8.95 10.52 1.40
N TRP A 62 8.18 9.51 1.78
CA TRP A 62 7.36 9.51 2.99
C TRP A 62 8.00 8.81 4.18
N LEU A 63 9.15 8.13 3.99
CA LEU A 63 9.86 7.41 5.04
C LEU A 63 10.11 8.27 6.30
N PRO A 64 10.56 9.54 6.23
CA PRO A 64 10.76 10.34 7.44
C PRO A 64 9.48 10.50 8.29
N LEU A 65 8.33 10.74 7.66
CA LEU A 65 7.05 10.85 8.36
C LEU A 65 6.60 9.48 8.91
N ILE A 66 6.78 8.42 8.13
CA ILE A 66 6.46 7.04 8.54
C ILE A 66 7.23 6.67 9.80
N LEU A 67 8.54 6.94 9.85
CA LEU A 67 9.37 6.70 11.03
C LEU A 67 8.89 7.49 12.24
N ARG A 68 8.69 8.81 12.09
CA ARG A 68 8.23 9.66 13.19
C ARG A 68 6.87 9.23 13.75
N SER A 69 5.93 8.85 12.88
CA SER A 69 4.60 8.37 13.32
C SER A 69 4.66 7.08 14.15
N ARG A 70 5.75 6.31 14.02
CA ARG A 70 6.03 5.08 14.75
C ARG A 70 6.95 5.28 15.95
N GLY A 71 7.32 6.52 16.26
CA GLY A 71 8.30 6.83 17.30
C GLY A 71 9.72 6.34 16.98
N LEU A 72 10.03 6.12 15.70
CA LEU A 72 11.35 5.69 15.23
C LEU A 72 12.19 6.89 14.80
N SER A 73 13.49 6.79 15.02
CA SER A 73 14.52 7.70 14.53
C SER A 73 14.93 7.34 13.09
N PRO A 74 15.50 8.29 12.32
CA PRO A 74 16.07 7.99 11.01
C PRO A 74 17.13 6.88 11.02
N SER A 75 17.88 6.74 12.11
CA SER A 75 18.91 5.71 12.28
C SER A 75 18.34 4.29 12.46
N ASP A 76 17.06 4.16 12.82
CA ASP A 76 16.41 2.85 12.92
C ASP A 76 16.14 2.24 11.52
N ALA A 77 16.10 3.07 10.48
CA ALA A 77 15.97 2.61 9.11
C ALA A 77 17.34 2.27 8.51
N GLN A 78 17.47 1.04 8.01
CA GLN A 78 18.64 0.62 7.24
C GLN A 78 18.27 0.59 5.76
N ILE A 79 19.10 1.20 4.91
CA ILE A 79 18.85 1.31 3.47
C ILE A 79 19.96 0.57 2.73
N VAL A 80 19.59 -0.44 1.96
CA VAL A 80 20.50 -1.19 1.10
C VAL A 80 20.26 -0.81 -0.35
N LYS A 81 21.33 -0.54 -1.09
CA LYS A 81 21.29 -0.09 -2.48
C LYS A 81 21.79 -1.20 -3.39
N LEU A 82 20.95 -1.64 -4.32
CA LEU A 82 21.33 -2.60 -5.35
C LEU A 82 21.70 -1.88 -6.64
N SER A 83 22.80 -2.32 -7.25
CA SER A 83 23.12 -1.93 -8.63
C SER A 83 22.11 -2.54 -9.60
N SER A 84 22.02 -1.97 -10.81
CA SER A 84 21.19 -2.52 -11.88
C SER A 84 21.52 -3.99 -12.16
N THR A 85 22.81 -4.38 -12.17
CA THR A 85 23.23 -5.78 -12.35
C THR A 85 22.66 -6.72 -11.28
N LYS A 86 22.72 -6.30 -10.01
CA LYS A 86 22.20 -7.08 -8.88
C LYS A 86 20.67 -7.18 -8.91
N ALA A 87 19.99 -6.11 -9.29
CA ALA A 87 18.54 -6.12 -9.49
C ALA A 87 18.13 -7.07 -10.64
N HIS A 88 18.87 -7.09 -11.76
CA HIS A 88 18.64 -8.05 -12.84
C HIS A 88 18.86 -9.50 -12.40
N LEU A 89 19.90 -9.76 -11.60
CA LEU A 89 20.14 -11.09 -11.02
C LEU A 89 18.95 -11.51 -10.14
N LEU A 90 18.53 -10.67 -9.19
CA LEU A 90 17.36 -10.95 -8.34
C LEU A 90 16.08 -11.21 -9.15
N LEU A 91 15.85 -10.45 -10.22
CA LEU A 91 14.69 -10.66 -11.09
C LEU A 91 14.70 -12.06 -11.73
N ARG A 92 15.84 -12.49 -12.28
CA ARG A 92 15.99 -13.85 -12.86
C ARG A 92 15.80 -14.94 -11.81
N VAL A 93 16.37 -14.75 -10.62
CA VAL A 93 16.20 -15.69 -9.50
C VAL A 93 14.73 -15.77 -9.10
N ALA A 94 14.03 -14.64 -9.03
CA ALA A 94 12.62 -14.59 -8.67
C ALA A 94 11.74 -15.32 -9.69
N ASP A 95 11.98 -15.15 -10.99
CA ASP A 95 11.29 -15.88 -12.06
C ASP A 95 11.35 -17.41 -11.86
N ALA A 96 12.47 -17.91 -11.37
CA ALA A 96 12.70 -19.34 -11.15
C ALA A 96 12.29 -19.83 -9.75
N SER A 97 12.23 -18.94 -8.76
CA SER A 97 12.01 -19.29 -7.34
C SER A 97 10.55 -19.14 -6.90
N ILE A 98 9.79 -18.22 -7.50
CA ILE A 98 8.36 -18.05 -7.21
C ILE A 98 7.56 -19.34 -7.48
N PRO A 99 7.68 -20.00 -8.65
CA PRO A 99 6.95 -21.25 -8.89
C PRO A 99 7.42 -22.40 -8.00
N ALA A 100 8.70 -22.42 -7.64
CA ALA A 100 9.30 -23.48 -6.82
C ALA A 100 8.98 -23.34 -5.33
N GLY A 101 8.67 -22.12 -4.88
CA GLY A 101 8.42 -21.82 -3.49
C GLY A 101 9.65 -21.88 -2.58
N HIS A 102 10.85 -21.81 -3.15
CA HIS A 102 12.12 -21.76 -2.43
C HIS A 102 13.17 -21.15 -3.35
N ILE A 103 14.33 -20.80 -2.79
CA ILE A 103 15.47 -20.34 -3.60
C ILE A 103 15.85 -21.45 -4.59
N ASN A 104 15.82 -21.12 -5.88
CA ASN A 104 16.14 -22.09 -6.93
C ASN A 104 17.64 -22.45 -6.89
N ARG A 105 17.94 -23.76 -6.87
CA ARG A 105 19.32 -24.27 -6.70
C ARG A 105 20.26 -23.86 -7.82
N LEU A 106 19.74 -23.60 -9.03
CA LEU A 106 20.53 -23.18 -10.19
C LEU A 106 21.32 -21.90 -9.89
N TYR A 107 20.78 -21.00 -9.08
CA TYR A 107 21.36 -19.69 -8.80
C TYR A 107 22.11 -19.61 -7.47
N ARG A 108 22.36 -20.74 -6.79
CA ARG A 108 22.89 -20.73 -5.42
C ARG A 108 24.26 -20.05 -5.33
N GLU A 109 25.17 -20.38 -6.26
CA GLU A 109 26.52 -19.81 -6.29
C GLU A 109 26.46 -18.30 -6.55
N GLU A 110 25.73 -17.88 -7.58
CA GLU A 110 25.57 -16.46 -7.94
C GLU A 110 24.92 -15.66 -6.80
N ILE A 111 23.94 -16.22 -6.09
CA ILE A 111 23.34 -15.56 -4.91
C ILE A 111 24.38 -15.40 -3.80
N GLN A 112 25.15 -16.45 -3.52
CA GLN A 112 26.13 -16.44 -2.44
C GLN A 112 27.27 -15.44 -2.72
N GLU A 113 27.70 -15.32 -3.97
CA GLU A 113 28.83 -14.47 -4.36
C GLU A 113 28.41 -13.01 -4.60
N GLU A 114 27.25 -12.78 -5.22
CA GLU A 114 26.86 -11.44 -5.68
C GLU A 114 25.79 -10.76 -4.82
N ILE A 115 24.86 -11.54 -4.22
CA ILE A 115 23.69 -10.98 -3.53
C ILE A 115 23.88 -10.98 -2.01
N MET A 116 24.30 -12.09 -1.41
CA MET A 116 24.47 -12.21 0.03
C MET A 116 25.40 -11.14 0.64
N PRO A 117 26.54 -10.79 0.02
CA PRO A 117 27.45 -9.77 0.57
C PRO A 117 26.83 -8.37 0.67
N VAL A 118 25.78 -8.11 -0.09
CA VAL A 118 25.06 -6.83 -0.07
C VAL A 118 24.31 -6.62 1.25
N PHE A 119 23.98 -7.71 1.93
CA PHE A 119 23.21 -7.72 3.17
C PHE A 119 24.06 -7.97 4.43
N GLU A 120 25.36 -8.24 4.30
CA GLU A 120 26.26 -8.53 5.44
C GLU A 120 26.31 -7.41 6.49
N LYS A 121 26.08 -6.17 6.08
CA LYS A 121 26.10 -5.00 6.97
C LYS A 121 24.76 -4.74 7.66
N LEU A 122 23.72 -5.52 7.36
CA LEU A 122 22.45 -5.39 8.05
C LEU A 122 22.60 -5.78 9.52
N GLN A 123 22.09 -4.93 10.39
CA GLN A 123 21.98 -5.18 11.80
C GLN A 123 20.58 -5.74 12.09
N PHE A 124 20.53 -7.00 12.51
CA PHE A 124 19.27 -7.66 12.84
C PHE A 124 18.99 -7.51 14.34
N PRO A 125 17.98 -6.73 14.75
CA PRO A 125 17.62 -6.63 16.16
C PRO A 125 16.90 -7.91 16.61
N PRO A 126 16.72 -8.14 17.93
CA PRO A 126 16.06 -9.35 18.45
C PRO A 126 14.65 -9.56 17.90
N GLU A 127 13.90 -8.48 17.69
CA GLU A 127 12.57 -8.51 17.09
C GLU A 127 12.59 -8.79 15.58
N GLY A 128 13.77 -8.69 14.94
CA GLY A 128 14.01 -8.85 13.51
C GLY A 128 13.69 -7.61 12.67
N LEU A 129 13.83 -7.73 11.36
CA LEU A 129 13.59 -6.65 10.39
C LEU A 129 12.35 -6.91 9.55
N PHE A 130 11.73 -5.83 9.09
CA PHE A 130 10.73 -5.82 8.03
C PHE A 130 11.32 -5.16 6.79
N ILE A 131 11.26 -5.85 5.64
CA ILE A 131 11.73 -5.30 4.37
C ILE A 131 10.60 -4.69 3.55
N ARG A 132 10.93 -3.60 2.87
CA ARG A 132 10.10 -2.96 1.87
C ARG A 132 10.93 -2.42 0.71
N LEU A 133 10.35 -2.50 -0.49
CA LEU A 133 10.79 -1.79 -1.69
C LEU A 133 9.98 -0.50 -1.81
N ASP A 134 10.46 0.44 -2.64
CA ASP A 134 9.76 1.72 -2.81
C ASP A 134 8.28 1.55 -3.22
N ALA A 135 8.01 0.64 -4.16
CA ALA A 135 6.67 0.38 -4.68
C ALA A 135 5.84 -0.62 -3.87
N CYS A 136 6.46 -1.44 -3.01
CA CYS A 136 5.73 -2.51 -2.32
C CYS A 136 6.49 -3.15 -1.15
N SER A 137 5.75 -3.72 -0.19
CA SER A 137 6.30 -4.71 0.74
C SER A 137 6.26 -6.12 0.15
N ALA A 138 7.23 -6.97 0.49
CA ALA A 138 7.30 -8.37 0.05
C ALA A 138 6.45 -9.33 0.91
N LYS A 139 5.30 -8.87 1.43
CA LYS A 139 4.44 -9.63 2.37
C LYS A 139 3.79 -10.90 1.75
N ASP A 140 3.78 -11.02 0.43
CA ASP A 140 3.28 -12.18 -0.33
C ASP A 140 4.35 -13.28 -0.53
N SER A 141 5.55 -13.08 0.02
CA SER A 141 6.62 -14.06 -0.04
C SER A 141 6.32 -15.31 0.79
N ILE A 142 7.14 -16.34 0.55
CA ILE A 142 7.24 -17.46 1.48
C ILE A 142 8.02 -17.02 2.73
N GLN A 143 7.62 -17.55 3.87
CA GLN A 143 8.20 -17.24 5.18
C GLN A 143 8.82 -18.53 5.75
N THR A 144 10.01 -18.41 6.35
CA THR A 144 10.72 -19.53 6.99
C THR A 144 9.98 -20.03 8.24
N ALA A 145 9.37 -19.10 8.99
CA ALA A 145 8.45 -19.40 10.09
C ALA A 145 7.02 -19.02 9.70
N SER A 146 6.07 -19.95 9.86
CA SER A 146 4.67 -19.76 9.48
C SER A 146 4.06 -18.53 10.18
N GLY A 147 3.75 -17.49 9.41
CA GLY A 147 3.02 -16.30 9.88
C GLY A 147 3.90 -15.20 10.46
N ASN A 148 5.23 -15.30 10.39
CA ASN A 148 6.12 -14.24 10.83
C ASN A 148 6.92 -13.67 9.65
N ALA A 149 6.62 -12.43 9.26
CA ALA A 149 7.36 -11.69 8.23
C ALA A 149 8.64 -11.02 8.76
N SER A 150 9.04 -11.38 9.99
CA SER A 150 10.26 -10.91 10.62
C SER A 150 11.49 -11.61 10.03
N LEU A 151 12.48 -10.81 9.64
CA LEU A 151 13.73 -11.26 9.04
C LEU A 151 14.83 -11.25 10.10
N HIS A 152 15.56 -12.35 10.24
CA HIS A 152 16.65 -12.48 11.21
C HIS A 152 18.00 -12.78 10.58
N SER A 153 18.05 -13.00 9.26
CA SER A 153 19.31 -13.19 8.53
C SER A 153 19.24 -12.67 7.09
N ALA A 154 20.41 -12.59 6.42
CA ALA A 154 20.49 -12.25 5.00
C ALA A 154 19.79 -13.31 4.12
N GLU A 155 19.80 -14.58 4.53
CA GLU A 155 19.08 -15.65 3.84
C GLU A 155 17.57 -15.44 3.89
N ASP A 156 17.01 -15.01 5.04
CA ASP A 156 15.60 -14.64 5.15
C ASP A 156 15.26 -13.51 4.16
N VAL A 157 16.12 -12.49 4.09
CA VAL A 157 15.97 -11.34 3.18
C VAL A 157 15.93 -11.82 1.73
N VAL A 158 16.89 -12.64 1.31
CA VAL A 158 16.96 -13.14 -0.07
C VAL A 158 15.74 -14.00 -0.38
N LEU A 159 15.38 -14.94 0.49
CA LEU A 159 14.22 -15.80 0.30
C LEU A 159 12.94 -14.96 0.12
N GLN A 160 12.73 -13.95 0.97
CA GLN A 160 11.56 -13.08 0.90
C GLN A 160 11.52 -12.29 -0.41
N LEU A 161 12.65 -11.73 -0.86
CA LEU A 161 12.72 -10.98 -2.11
C LEU A 161 12.44 -11.86 -3.34
N VAL A 162 13.01 -13.06 -3.40
CA VAL A 162 12.95 -13.92 -4.60
C VAL A 162 11.71 -14.80 -4.66
N THR A 163 10.92 -14.88 -3.57
CA THR A 163 9.65 -15.61 -3.56
C THR A 163 8.43 -14.69 -3.54
N SER A 164 8.61 -13.36 -3.57
CA SER A 164 7.53 -12.38 -3.65
C SER A 164 7.23 -11.98 -5.10
N GLN A 165 5.99 -12.20 -5.53
CA GLN A 165 5.51 -11.73 -6.84
C GLN A 165 5.49 -10.19 -6.90
N ARG A 166 5.15 -9.53 -5.78
CA ARG A 166 5.19 -8.07 -5.68
C ARG A 166 6.61 -7.53 -5.87
N ALA A 167 7.60 -8.11 -5.19
CA ALA A 167 9.00 -7.69 -5.30
C ALA A 167 9.54 -7.90 -6.72
N ARG A 168 9.23 -9.04 -7.34
CA ARG A 168 9.54 -9.33 -8.75
C ARG A 168 8.96 -8.26 -9.68
N ASN A 169 7.68 -7.91 -9.53
CA ASN A 169 7.04 -6.90 -10.39
C ASN A 169 7.66 -5.50 -10.19
N ALA A 170 8.02 -5.15 -8.96
CA ALA A 170 8.72 -3.90 -8.67
C ALA A 170 10.12 -3.86 -9.32
N LEU A 171 10.89 -4.95 -9.25
CA LEU A 171 12.16 -5.08 -9.97
C LEU A 171 11.97 -4.93 -11.48
N LEU A 172 11.02 -5.66 -12.05
CA LEU A 172 10.71 -5.59 -13.48
C LEU A 172 10.37 -4.16 -13.93
N ASN A 173 9.53 -3.46 -13.18
CA ASN A 173 9.12 -2.09 -13.51
C ASN A 173 10.29 -1.10 -13.47
N VAL A 174 11.22 -1.26 -12.52
CA VAL A 174 12.42 -0.41 -12.44
C VAL A 174 13.41 -0.70 -13.57
N LEU A 175 13.53 -1.96 -13.98
CA LEU A 175 14.51 -2.41 -14.98
C LEU A 175 14.03 -2.23 -16.44
N GLN A 176 12.72 -2.13 -16.69
CA GLN A 176 12.21 -1.99 -18.05
C GLN A 176 12.61 -0.64 -18.68
N PRO A 177 13.21 -0.64 -19.90
CA PRO A 177 13.41 0.58 -20.68
C PRO A 177 12.07 1.20 -21.02
N SER A 178 11.82 2.38 -20.49
CA SER A 178 10.53 3.05 -20.53
C SER A 178 10.10 3.45 -21.94
N LYS A 179 9.05 2.83 -22.49
CA LYS A 179 8.32 3.33 -23.68
C LYS A 179 7.19 4.32 -23.34
N LYS A 180 6.81 4.46 -22.06
CA LYS A 180 5.69 5.31 -21.60
C LYS A 180 5.95 5.89 -20.21
N LYS A 181 7.05 6.63 -20.08
CA LYS A 181 7.29 7.46 -18.91
C LYS A 181 6.63 8.82 -19.16
N SER A 182 5.74 9.25 -18.27
CA SER A 182 5.17 10.60 -18.29
C SER A 182 6.30 11.65 -18.19
N ALA A 183 6.00 12.92 -18.45
CA ALA A 183 6.98 13.98 -18.28
C ALA A 183 7.60 14.01 -16.86
N PHE A 184 6.85 13.53 -15.84
CA PHE A 184 7.32 13.36 -14.47
C PHE A 184 8.25 12.16 -14.28
N ASP A 185 8.14 11.13 -15.12
CA ASP A 185 8.96 9.94 -15.04
C ASP A 185 10.36 10.09 -15.68
N LEU A 186 10.52 11.05 -16.60
CA LEU A 186 11.73 11.25 -17.40
C LEU A 186 12.94 11.72 -16.57
N GLU A 187 12.74 12.20 -15.35
CA GLU A 187 13.84 12.63 -14.45
C GLU A 187 14.69 11.46 -13.94
N ARG A 188 14.15 10.22 -13.95
CA ARG A 188 14.93 9.01 -13.65
C ARG A 188 15.66 8.52 -14.90
N THR A 189 16.88 9.02 -15.07
CA THR A 189 17.92 8.29 -15.81
C THR A 189 18.07 6.88 -15.22
N GLY A 190 18.37 5.87 -16.03
CA GLY A 190 18.55 4.47 -15.62
C GLY A 190 19.76 4.19 -14.70
N LEU A 191 20.17 5.20 -13.93
CA LEU A 191 21.34 5.22 -13.04
C LEU A 191 20.96 5.20 -11.56
N GLU A 192 19.68 5.39 -11.20
CA GLU A 192 19.30 5.34 -9.78
C GLU A 192 19.36 3.91 -9.23
N PRO A 193 20.01 3.71 -8.07
CA PRO A 193 20.09 2.41 -7.43
C PRO A 193 18.70 1.94 -7.00
N PHE A 194 18.49 0.62 -7.01
CA PHE A 194 17.28 0.02 -6.48
C PHE A 194 17.41 -0.08 -4.95
N GLU A 195 16.62 0.71 -4.23
CA GLU A 195 16.71 0.83 -2.78
C GLU A 195 15.76 -0.15 -2.07
N LEU A 196 16.31 -0.82 -1.06
CA LEU A 196 15.60 -1.68 -0.13
C LEU A 196 15.63 -1.01 1.24
N PHE A 197 14.47 -0.90 1.87
CA PHE A 197 14.27 -0.28 3.17
C PHE A 197 14.00 -1.35 4.21
N PHE A 198 14.75 -1.32 5.30
CA PHE A 198 14.61 -2.23 6.42
C PHE A 198 14.28 -1.43 7.67
N LEU A 199 13.19 -1.80 8.32
CA LEU A 199 12.75 -1.23 9.60
C LEU A 199 12.73 -2.32 10.67
N PRO A 200 12.86 -1.97 11.96
CA PRO A 200 12.61 -2.92 13.05
C PRO A 200 11.21 -3.53 12.89
N PHE A 201 11.12 -4.84 13.04
CA PHE A 201 9.85 -5.55 12.92
C PHE A 201 8.96 -5.22 14.11
N ASN A 202 7.76 -4.68 13.84
CA ASN A 202 6.79 -4.38 14.88
C ASN A 202 5.63 -5.38 14.83
N ARG A 203 5.58 -6.31 15.78
CA ARG A 203 4.50 -7.31 15.91
C ARG A 203 3.10 -6.73 16.11
N HIS A 204 3.00 -5.47 16.53
CA HIS A 204 1.72 -4.76 16.69
C HIS A 204 1.19 -4.23 15.35
N MET A 205 2.03 -4.12 14.31
CA MET A 205 1.64 -3.73 12.96
C MET A 205 1.03 -4.90 12.17
N GLN A 206 -0.10 -5.40 12.67
CA GLN A 206 -0.84 -6.49 12.05
C GLN A 206 -1.91 -5.95 11.10
N THR A 207 -2.10 -6.61 9.97
CA THR A 207 -3.06 -6.18 8.93
C THR A 207 -4.50 -6.05 9.40
N GLN A 208 -4.91 -6.77 10.46
CA GLN A 208 -6.23 -6.62 11.09
C GLN A 208 -6.44 -5.29 11.84
N ARG A 209 -5.33 -4.61 12.17
CA ARG A 209 -5.27 -3.27 12.80
C ARG A 209 -5.04 -2.16 11.77
N GLU A 210 -4.85 -2.51 10.50
CA GLU A 210 -4.62 -1.56 9.41
C GLU A 210 -5.95 -1.08 8.79
N TYR A 211 -5.98 0.20 8.41
CA TYR A 211 -7.11 0.87 7.76
C TYR A 211 -6.62 1.64 6.55
N ARG A 212 -7.35 1.55 5.43
CA ARG A 212 -7.11 2.34 4.23
C ARG A 212 -7.97 3.60 4.28
N VAL A 213 -7.31 4.74 4.16
CA VAL A 213 -7.91 6.07 4.23
C VAL A 213 -7.89 6.72 2.85
N PHE A 214 -9.00 7.28 2.42
CA PHE A 214 -9.18 7.82 1.08
C PHE A 214 -9.25 9.36 1.09
N CYS A 215 -8.36 10.01 0.35
CA CYS A 215 -8.32 11.46 0.16
C CYS A 215 -8.51 11.77 -1.33
N PRO A 216 -9.71 12.22 -1.76
CA PRO A 216 -10.02 12.37 -3.16
C PRO A 216 -9.24 13.52 -3.80
N PRO A 217 -9.05 13.48 -5.13
CA PRO A 217 -8.42 14.55 -5.86
C PRO A 217 -9.25 15.84 -5.80
N ILE A 218 -8.56 16.97 -5.75
CA ILE A 218 -9.20 18.29 -5.63
C ILE A 218 -9.53 18.97 -6.97
N TRP A 219 -9.26 18.33 -8.12
CA TRP A 219 -9.43 18.97 -9.44
C TRP A 219 -10.85 19.50 -9.70
N HIS A 220 -11.86 18.90 -9.09
CA HIS A 220 -13.25 19.33 -9.20
C HIS A 220 -13.59 20.54 -8.31
N LEU A 221 -12.70 20.92 -7.39
CA LEU A 221 -12.81 22.05 -6.46
C LEU A 221 -11.92 23.24 -6.85
N ALA A 222 -11.20 23.13 -7.98
CA ALA A 222 -10.21 24.08 -8.45
C ALA A 222 -10.77 25.41 -9.00
N SER A 223 -12.09 25.61 -8.96
CA SER A 223 -12.72 26.91 -9.24
C SER A 223 -12.62 27.90 -8.08
N SER A 224 -12.06 27.49 -6.94
CA SER A 224 -11.87 28.30 -5.73
C SER A 224 -10.48 28.97 -5.72
N THR A 225 -10.42 30.22 -5.25
CA THR A 225 -9.17 30.99 -5.01
C THR A 225 -8.31 30.44 -3.86
N SER A 226 -8.74 29.37 -3.20
CA SER A 226 -8.08 28.78 -2.03
C SER A 226 -7.04 27.73 -2.41
N THR A 227 -5.98 27.61 -1.61
CA THR A 227 -4.87 26.67 -1.83
C THR A 227 -5.33 25.21 -1.90
N PRO A 228 -4.65 24.32 -2.65
CA PRO A 228 -4.94 22.87 -2.70
C PRO A 228 -5.16 22.20 -1.34
N ILE A 229 -4.34 22.61 -0.36
CA ILE A 229 -4.35 22.08 1.00
C ILE A 229 -5.70 22.28 1.69
N SER A 230 -6.35 23.44 1.52
CA SER A 230 -7.59 23.77 2.23
C SER A 230 -8.78 22.91 1.81
N HIS A 231 -8.67 22.20 0.69
CA HIS A 231 -9.70 21.29 0.17
C HIS A 231 -9.40 19.82 0.45
N THR A 232 -8.21 19.50 0.95
CA THR A 232 -7.81 18.12 1.22
C THR A 232 -8.53 17.61 2.46
N HIS A 233 -9.20 16.47 2.33
CA HIS A 233 -10.01 15.87 3.40
C HIS A 233 -10.11 14.36 3.21
N ILE A 234 -10.47 13.66 4.29
CA ILE A 234 -10.79 12.24 4.25
C ILE A 234 -12.24 12.06 3.78
N SER A 235 -12.46 11.32 2.70
CA SER A 235 -13.80 10.98 2.20
C SER A 235 -14.30 9.63 2.71
N ALA A 236 -13.40 8.67 2.88
CA ALA A 236 -13.75 7.33 3.30
C ALA A 236 -12.62 6.65 4.08
N ILE A 237 -12.99 5.66 4.89
CA ILE A 237 -12.08 4.76 5.60
C ILE A 237 -12.62 3.34 5.45
N SER A 238 -11.75 2.40 5.11
CA SER A 238 -12.05 0.96 5.11
C SER A 238 -11.12 0.25 6.07
N GLN A 239 -11.59 -0.78 6.78
CA GLN A 239 -10.65 -1.78 7.30
C GLN A 239 -9.83 -2.35 6.14
N TYR A 240 -8.53 -2.54 6.35
CA TYR A 240 -7.65 -3.00 5.28
C TYR A 240 -7.87 -4.49 4.98
N GLN A 241 -7.96 -5.33 6.02
CA GLN A 241 -8.25 -6.76 5.90
C GLN A 241 -9.73 -7.02 5.60
N TRP A 242 -10.18 -6.60 4.42
CA TRP A 242 -11.57 -6.59 3.99
C TRP A 242 -12.22 -7.99 3.93
N HIS A 243 -11.42 -9.05 3.75
CA HIS A 243 -11.88 -10.44 3.61
C HIS A 243 -11.98 -11.22 4.93
N LYS A 244 -11.86 -10.54 6.09
CA LYS A 244 -12.05 -11.14 7.43
C LYS A 244 -12.98 -10.26 8.26
N PRO A 245 -13.62 -10.77 9.32
CA PRO A 245 -14.35 -9.95 10.28
C PRO A 245 -13.47 -8.84 10.87
N TRP A 246 -14.05 -7.70 11.19
CA TRP A 246 -13.36 -6.60 11.84
C TRP A 246 -12.80 -7.00 13.21
N LEU A 247 -11.67 -6.43 13.62
CA LEU A 247 -11.04 -6.69 14.93
C LEU A 247 -12.02 -6.48 16.10
N PHE A 248 -12.96 -5.55 15.94
CA PHE A 248 -13.96 -5.19 16.95
C PHE A 248 -15.36 -5.75 16.63
N THR A 249 -15.47 -6.82 15.85
CA THR A 249 -16.77 -7.43 15.46
C THR A 249 -17.62 -7.84 16.66
N ASN A 250 -16.99 -8.27 17.75
CA ASN A 250 -17.68 -8.69 18.98
C ASN A 250 -18.19 -7.52 19.84
N LYS A 251 -17.98 -6.27 19.42
CA LYS A 251 -18.47 -5.07 20.10
C LYS A 251 -19.90 -4.76 19.69
N THR A 252 -20.62 -4.05 20.55
CA THR A 252 -21.95 -3.55 20.18
C THR A 252 -21.85 -2.50 19.06
N GLU A 253 -22.98 -2.17 18.43
CA GLU A 253 -23.00 -1.15 17.38
C GLU A 253 -22.53 0.22 17.90
N ASP A 254 -23.01 0.64 19.08
CA ASP A 254 -22.60 1.89 19.73
C ASP A 254 -21.10 1.93 20.06
N GLU A 255 -20.55 0.80 20.53
CA GLU A 255 -19.11 0.68 20.79
C GLU A 255 -18.31 0.72 19.48
N GLY A 256 -18.78 0.03 18.45
CA GLY A 256 -18.20 0.04 17.11
C GLY A 256 -18.16 1.44 16.51
N GLU A 257 -19.24 2.20 16.63
CA GLU A 257 -19.29 3.60 16.21
C GLU A 257 -18.28 4.48 16.96
N LYS A 258 -18.15 4.31 18.28
CA LYS A 258 -17.18 5.06 19.09
C LYS A 258 -15.75 4.75 18.65
N ILE A 259 -15.45 3.47 18.37
CA ILE A 259 -14.16 3.03 17.86
C ILE A 259 -13.91 3.61 16.46
N ALA A 260 -14.89 3.54 15.55
CA ALA A 260 -14.77 4.12 14.20
C ALA A 260 -14.53 5.64 14.25
N LYS A 261 -15.25 6.38 15.11
CA LYS A 261 -15.03 7.81 15.33
C LYS A 261 -13.63 8.09 15.86
N LYS A 262 -13.14 7.30 16.82
CA LYS A 262 -11.79 7.40 17.35
C LYS A 262 -10.72 7.18 16.27
N ILE A 263 -10.89 6.15 15.46
CA ILE A 263 -9.96 5.84 14.36
C ILE A 263 -9.97 6.95 13.33
N ALA A 264 -11.15 7.44 12.93
CA ALA A 264 -11.25 8.53 11.99
C ALA A 264 -10.53 9.79 12.50
N ILE A 265 -10.65 10.12 13.79
CA ILE A 265 -9.91 11.24 14.41
C ILE A 265 -8.39 11.00 14.34
N GLY A 266 -7.92 9.78 14.59
CA GLY A 266 -6.51 9.41 14.44
C GLY A 266 -6.02 9.55 12.99
N CYS A 267 -6.79 9.05 12.03
CA CYS A 267 -6.49 9.22 10.60
C CYS A 267 -6.44 10.70 10.19
N GLN A 268 -7.32 11.55 10.72
CA GLN A 268 -7.26 12.99 10.47
C GLN A 268 -5.98 13.62 10.99
N LYS A 269 -5.47 13.21 12.17
CA LYS A 269 -4.18 13.69 12.67
C LYS A 269 -3.02 13.30 11.74
N ILE A 270 -3.02 12.07 11.22
CA ILE A 270 -2.03 11.62 10.23
C ILE A 270 -2.16 12.43 8.93
N LEU A 271 -3.37 12.72 8.47
CA LEU A 271 -3.58 13.61 7.31
C LEU A 271 -3.00 15.01 7.56
N ASP A 272 -3.23 15.58 8.74
CA ASP A 272 -2.69 16.90 9.11
C ASP A 272 -1.15 16.88 9.10
N GLU A 273 -0.52 15.79 9.51
CA GLU A 273 0.93 15.62 9.43
C GLU A 273 1.42 15.49 7.98
N ILE A 274 0.74 14.71 7.13
CA ILE A 274 1.04 14.61 5.69
C ILE A 274 1.00 16.00 5.06
N ILE A 275 -0.05 16.78 5.34
CA ILE A 275 -0.22 18.14 4.81
C ILE A 275 0.92 19.06 5.25
N ARG A 276 1.39 18.97 6.49
CA ARG A 276 2.51 19.79 7.00
C ARG A 276 3.83 19.47 6.31
N GLU A 277 4.02 18.25 5.84
CA GLU A 277 5.26 17.80 5.19
C GLU A 277 5.33 18.13 3.69
N VAL A 278 4.21 18.54 3.08
CA VAL A 278 4.16 18.85 1.65
C VAL A 278 4.82 20.21 1.36
N ASP A 279 5.78 20.21 0.44
CA ASP A 279 6.27 21.44 -0.20
C ASP A 279 5.55 21.66 -1.53
N LEU A 280 4.61 22.60 -1.59
CA LEU A 280 3.85 22.90 -2.82
C LEU A 280 4.71 23.41 -3.99
N ARG A 281 5.96 23.82 -3.74
CA ARG A 281 6.92 24.17 -4.81
C ARG A 281 7.50 22.92 -5.47
N ASN A 282 7.49 21.79 -4.76
CA ASN A 282 7.85 20.50 -5.31
C ASN A 282 6.68 19.97 -6.16
N LEU A 283 6.95 19.74 -7.45
CA LEU A 283 5.92 19.28 -8.38
C LEU A 283 5.33 17.91 -8.02
N MET A 284 6.13 17.02 -7.40
CA MET A 284 5.65 15.70 -6.96
C MET A 284 4.68 15.84 -5.80
N ASP A 285 5.04 16.63 -4.79
CA ASP A 285 4.16 16.88 -3.63
C ASP A 285 2.88 17.62 -4.04
N ASN A 286 2.98 18.58 -4.97
CA ASN A 286 1.81 19.24 -5.53
C ASN A 286 0.90 18.24 -6.27
N GLY A 287 1.49 17.32 -7.04
CA GLY A 287 0.78 16.24 -7.73
C GLY A 287 -0.05 15.34 -6.82
N LEU A 288 0.34 15.18 -5.55
CA LEU A 288 -0.38 14.38 -4.55
C LEU A 288 -1.85 14.80 -4.42
N PHE A 289 -2.12 16.11 -4.33
CA PHE A 289 -3.48 16.62 -4.13
C PHE A 289 -4.31 16.62 -5.41
N TRP A 290 -3.68 16.91 -6.55
CA TRP A 290 -4.36 16.92 -7.84
C TRP A 290 -4.80 15.52 -8.29
N GLN A 291 -4.00 14.50 -8.00
CA GLN A 291 -4.32 13.10 -8.29
C GLN A 291 -5.17 12.46 -7.18
N GLY A 292 -5.17 13.05 -5.98
CA GLY A 292 -5.72 12.41 -4.78
C GLY A 292 -4.78 11.32 -4.27
N PHE A 293 -5.01 10.84 -3.07
CA PHE A 293 -4.17 9.81 -2.47
C PHE A 293 -4.96 8.90 -1.54
N THR A 294 -4.45 7.72 -1.31
CA THR A 294 -4.85 6.91 -0.16
C THR A 294 -3.65 6.76 0.75
N PHE A 295 -3.90 6.53 2.04
CA PHE A 295 -2.84 6.20 2.98
C PHE A 295 -3.33 5.12 3.93
N ASP A 296 -2.42 4.21 4.28
CA ASP A 296 -2.72 3.11 5.18
C ASP A 296 -2.23 3.50 6.59
N VAL A 297 -3.10 3.30 7.59
CA VAL A 297 -2.81 3.61 9.01
C VAL A 297 -3.00 2.37 9.85
N CYS A 298 -2.04 2.05 10.70
CA CYS A 298 -2.19 1.04 11.74
C CYS A 298 -2.70 1.71 13.02
N PHE A 299 -3.79 1.18 13.59
CA PHE A 299 -4.30 1.58 14.90
C PHE A 299 -4.00 0.48 15.92
N ASP A 300 -3.08 0.76 16.83
CA ASP A 300 -2.80 -0.11 17.97
C ASP A 300 -3.72 0.29 19.13
N GLU A 301 -4.77 -0.48 19.40
CA GLU A 301 -5.69 -0.17 20.50
C GLU A 301 -5.10 -0.39 21.90
N GLU A 302 -4.04 -1.20 22.03
CA GLU A 302 -3.36 -1.45 23.30
C GLU A 302 -2.53 -0.23 23.71
N ARG A 303 -1.80 0.33 22.73
CA ARG A 303 -0.98 1.54 22.93
C ARG A 303 -1.72 2.83 22.66
N ASN A 304 -2.90 2.74 22.06
CA ASN A 304 -3.70 3.87 21.60
C ASN A 304 -2.93 4.80 20.63
N THR A 305 -2.15 4.21 19.72
CA THR A 305 -1.32 4.94 18.75
C THR A 305 -1.84 4.77 17.32
N PHE A 306 -1.49 5.73 16.47
CA PHE A 306 -1.81 5.75 15.04
C PHE A 306 -0.50 5.88 14.27
N GLU A 307 -0.21 4.90 13.44
CA GLU A 307 1.08 4.80 12.76
C GLU A 307 0.85 4.79 11.25
N LEU A 308 1.53 5.69 10.52
CA LEU A 308 1.47 5.72 9.07
C LEU A 308 2.22 4.50 8.50
N VAL A 309 1.53 3.74 7.64
CA VAL A 309 2.08 2.56 6.99
C VAL A 309 2.76 2.93 5.68
N GLU A 310 1.99 3.56 4.79
CA GLU A 310 2.38 3.97 3.45
C GLU A 310 1.34 4.92 2.84
N LEU A 311 1.72 5.61 1.76
CA LEU A 311 0.80 6.26 0.85
C LEU A 311 0.67 5.42 -0.42
N ASN A 312 -0.52 5.44 -1.02
CA ASN A 312 -0.78 4.80 -2.30
C ASN A 312 -1.57 5.75 -3.21
N VAL A 313 -1.52 5.43 -4.49
CA VAL A 313 -2.32 6.11 -5.52
C VAL A 313 -3.81 6.03 -5.24
N PHE A 314 -4.53 7.10 -5.56
CA PHE A 314 -5.98 7.14 -5.57
C PHE A 314 -6.55 6.90 -6.97
N GLY A 315 -7.59 6.08 -7.06
CA GLY A 315 -8.48 6.02 -8.22
C GLY A 315 -8.56 4.66 -8.91
N CYS A 316 -9.60 4.52 -9.74
CA CYS A 316 -9.97 3.29 -10.43
C CYS A 316 -8.91 2.75 -11.39
N ARG A 317 -8.03 3.60 -11.95
CA ARG A 317 -6.99 3.21 -12.91
C ARG A 317 -5.61 2.98 -12.26
N SER A 318 -5.60 2.79 -10.94
CA SER A 318 -4.40 2.44 -10.17
C SER A 318 -4.42 0.96 -9.77
N ALA A 319 -3.26 0.42 -9.40
CA ALA A 319 -3.18 -0.92 -8.81
C ALA A 319 -3.68 -0.97 -7.35
N CYS A 320 -4.02 0.19 -6.75
CA CYS A 320 -4.46 0.27 -5.37
C CYS A 320 -5.84 -0.38 -5.20
N GLY A 321 -5.92 -1.43 -4.37
CA GLY A 321 -7.19 -2.04 -3.97
C GLY A 321 -8.07 -1.08 -3.17
N SER A 322 -9.39 -1.18 -3.32
CA SER A 322 -10.37 -0.33 -2.61
C SER A 322 -10.94 -0.96 -1.32
N CYS A 323 -10.43 -2.11 -0.87
CA CYS A 323 -10.85 -2.80 0.36
C CYS A 323 -12.37 -3.05 0.43
N LEU A 324 -13.15 -2.45 1.33
CA LEU A 324 -14.61 -2.63 1.38
C LEU A 324 -15.40 -1.68 0.47
N PHE A 325 -14.70 -0.98 -0.41
CA PHE A 325 -15.30 -0.16 -1.46
C PHE A 325 -15.08 -0.79 -2.83
N HIS A 326 -15.79 -0.24 -3.82
CA HIS A 326 -15.57 -0.45 -5.24
C HIS A 326 -15.30 0.89 -5.92
N TRP A 327 -14.20 1.00 -6.68
CA TRP A 327 -13.78 2.28 -7.27
C TRP A 327 -14.81 2.93 -8.21
N LYS A 328 -15.69 2.15 -8.86
CA LYS A 328 -16.74 2.68 -9.77
C LYS A 328 -18.04 2.93 -9.01
N ASP A 329 -18.56 1.87 -8.40
CA ASP A 329 -19.87 1.86 -7.77
C ASP A 329 -19.94 2.74 -6.50
N ASP A 330 -18.83 2.92 -5.79
CA ASP A 330 -18.77 3.76 -4.59
C ASP A 330 -18.17 5.16 -4.84
N GLN A 331 -18.18 5.65 -6.08
CA GLN A 331 -17.67 7.00 -6.40
C GLN A 331 -18.29 8.10 -5.54
N LEU A 332 -19.55 7.95 -5.16
CA LEU A 332 -20.23 8.93 -4.30
C LEU A 332 -19.58 9.08 -2.92
N ALA A 333 -19.12 7.97 -2.33
CA ALA A 333 -18.39 7.96 -1.08
C ALA A 333 -16.92 8.35 -1.30
N LEU A 334 -16.23 7.66 -2.22
CA LEU A 334 -14.78 7.82 -2.42
C LEU A 334 -14.38 9.21 -2.91
N TYR A 335 -15.17 9.83 -3.80
CA TYR A 335 -14.91 11.18 -4.32
C TYR A 335 -15.67 12.28 -3.55
N ASN A 336 -16.26 11.94 -2.39
CA ASN A 336 -17.06 12.85 -1.55
C ASN A 336 -18.16 13.63 -2.32
N ARG A 337 -18.76 13.02 -3.34
CA ARG A 337 -19.87 13.65 -4.08
C ARG A 337 -21.15 13.76 -3.24
N ASN A 338 -21.22 13.06 -2.11
CA ASN A 338 -22.31 13.12 -1.14
C ASN A 338 -22.19 14.26 -0.09
N ARG A 339 -21.34 15.27 -0.34
CA ARG A 339 -21.26 16.52 0.44
C ARG A 339 -20.97 16.33 1.94
N GLY A 340 -19.78 15.81 2.27
CA GLY A 340 -19.14 16.05 3.57
C GLY A 340 -19.36 15.00 4.67
N LYS A 341 -19.80 13.79 4.32
CA LYS A 341 -19.88 12.68 5.27
C LYS A 341 -18.76 11.67 4.99
N LEU A 342 -17.86 11.52 5.96
CA LEU A 342 -16.87 10.44 5.94
C LEU A 342 -17.60 9.11 6.08
N GLU A 343 -17.40 8.19 5.13
CA GLU A 343 -17.94 6.82 5.23
C GLU A 343 -16.88 5.86 5.77
N PHE A 344 -17.22 5.15 6.85
CA PHE A 344 -16.35 4.17 7.49
C PHE A 344 -16.93 2.77 7.30
N ARG A 345 -16.24 1.89 6.57
CA ARG A 345 -16.70 0.52 6.31
C ARG A 345 -15.88 -0.52 7.07
N VAL A 346 -16.60 -1.44 7.69
CA VAL A 346 -16.07 -2.63 8.38
C VAL A 346 -16.90 -3.85 8.04
N THR A 347 -16.30 -5.04 8.13
CA THR A 347 -17.05 -6.29 8.07
C THR A 347 -17.52 -6.72 9.46
N PHE A 348 -18.61 -7.48 9.52
CA PHE A 348 -19.11 -8.08 10.75
C PHE A 348 -19.63 -9.50 10.56
#